data_AF-A0A8B6LQG5-F1
#
_entry.id   AF-A0A8B6LQG5-F1
#
_cell.length_a   1.000
_cell.length_b   1.000
_cell.length_c   1.000
_cell.angle_alpha   90.00
_cell.angle_beta   90.00
_cell.angle_gamma   90.00
#
_symmetry.space_group_name_H-M   'P 1'
#
loop_
_entity.id
_entity.type
_entity.pdbx_description
1 polymer ?
#
loop_
_entity_poly.entity_id
_entity_poly.type
_entity_poly.pdbx_seq_one_letter_code
_entity_poly.pdbx_strand_id
1 'polypeptide(L)'
;MDALAEILLVLTGKVLVFALSPGSWRSESMMGNESGIFAAAGALSFVRDGRRVVTVTGQELLGMAFYGLLFAGFIAVMLAFK
;
A
#
# COMPACT_ATOMS: atom_id res chain seq x y z
N MET A 1 -3.43 12.35 11.42
CA MET A 1 -3.05 10.97 11.79
C MET A 1 -1.64 11.05 12.36
N ASP A 2 -1.31 10.21 13.34
CA ASP A 2 0.05 10.21 13.92
C ASP A 2 1.08 9.73 12.89
N ALA A 3 2.22 10.40 12.79
CA ALA A 3 3.27 10.09 11.81
C ALA A 3 3.73 8.61 11.86
N LEU A 4 3.68 8.00 13.05
CA LEU A 4 3.99 6.59 13.23
C LEU A 4 2.97 5.67 12.54
N ALA A 5 1.68 6.01 12.62
CA ALA A 5 0.62 5.23 11.98
C ALA A 5 0.75 5.29 10.45
N GLU A 6 1.02 6.46 9.90
CA GLU A 6 1.24 6.65 8.46
C GLU A 6 2.45 5.84 7.97
N ILE A 7 3.58 5.91 8.68
CA ILE A 7 4.78 5.12 8.37
C ILE A 7 4.46 3.62 8.40
N LEU A 8 3.73 3.15 9.42
CA LEU A 8 3.33 1.74 9.52
C LEU A 8 2.44 1.32 8.35
N LEU A 9 1.47 2.14 7.96
CA LEU A 9 0.58 1.84 6.83
C LEU A 9 1.36 1.73 5.52
N VAL A 10 2.23 2.69 5.23
CA VAL A 10 3.04 2.67 4.01
C VAL A 10 4.02 1.50 4.01
N LEU A 11 4.66 1.18 5.14
CA LEU A 11 5.54 0.02 5.25
C LEU A 11 4.78 -1.30 5.04
N THR A 12 3.59 -1.45 5.63
CA THR A 12 2.73 -2.61 5.39
C THR A 12 2.36 -2.70 3.91
N GLY A 13 1.93 -1.59 3.30
CA GLY A 13 1.64 -1.50 1.87
C GLY A 13 2.83 -1.92 1.00
N LYS A 14 4.03 -1.45 1.33
CA LYS A 14 5.27 -1.82 0.65
C LYS A 14 5.55 -3.33 0.72
N VAL A 15 5.39 -3.93 1.90
CA VAL A 15 5.53 -5.38 2.09
C VAL A 15 4.49 -6.13 1.26
N LEU A 16 3.24 -5.66 1.22
CA LEU A 16 2.18 -6.26 0.41
C LEU A 16 2.48 -6.19 -1.09
N VAL A 17 2.97 -5.05 -1.59
CA VAL A 17 3.42 -4.93 -2.99
C VAL A 17 4.51 -5.96 -3.26
N PHE A 18 5.52 -6.05 -2.40
CA PHE A 18 6.59 -7.04 -2.57
C PHE A 18 6.09 -8.49 -2.55
N ALA A 19 5.20 -8.83 -1.62
CA ALA A 19 4.68 -10.18 -1.44
C ALA A 19 3.70 -10.61 -2.55
N LEU A 20 2.85 -9.69 -3.01
CA LEU A 20 1.77 -9.98 -3.96
C LEU A 20 2.19 -9.81 -5.43
N SER A 21 3.30 -9.11 -5.69
CA SER A 21 3.76 -8.83 -7.06
C SER A 21 5.27 -9.06 -7.26
N PRO A 22 5.78 -10.28 -6.96
CA PRO A 22 7.20 -10.57 -7.06
C PRO A 22 7.72 -10.32 -8.49
N GLY A 23 8.52 -9.25 -8.64
CA GLY A 23 9.22 -8.89 -9.88
C GLY A 23 8.43 -8.08 -10.89
N SER A 24 7.10 -7.97 -10.76
CA SER A 24 6.27 -7.22 -11.71
C SER A 24 6.02 -5.78 -11.28
N TRP A 25 5.83 -5.52 -9.98
CA TRP A 25 5.60 -4.16 -9.46
C TRP A 25 6.70 -3.74 -8.48
N ARG A 26 6.80 -2.42 -8.27
CA ARG A 26 7.77 -1.75 -7.41
C ARG A 26 7.05 -0.75 -6.51
N SER A 27 7.54 -0.59 -5.28
CA SER A 27 7.14 0.51 -4.40
C SER A 27 7.94 1.77 -4.70
N GLU A 28 7.26 2.92 -4.71
CA GLU A 28 7.90 4.23 -4.61
C GLU A 28 8.62 4.37 -3.26
N SER A 29 9.78 5.03 -3.26
CA SER A 29 10.50 5.36 -2.04
C SER A 29 9.82 6.51 -1.29
N MET A 30 9.69 6.42 0.03
CA MET A 30 9.19 7.50 0.89
C MET A 30 10.04 8.78 0.82
N MET A 31 11.33 8.66 0.51
CA MET A 31 12.23 9.81 0.35
C MET A 31 12.27 10.32 -1.11
N GLY A 32 11.58 9.66 -2.02
CA GLY A 32 11.51 10.03 -3.43
C GLY A 32 10.35 10.97 -3.74
N ASN A 33 10.32 11.47 -4.98
CA ASN A 33 9.20 12.26 -5.52
C ASN A 33 8.87 11.81 -6.95
N GLU A 34 8.91 10.50 -7.22
CA GLU A 34 8.68 10.00 -8.59
C GLU A 34 7.23 10.23 -9.02
N SER A 35 6.28 10.01 -8.12
CA SER A 35 4.85 10.21 -8.38
C SER A 35 4.54 11.67 -8.70
N GLY A 36 5.19 12.63 -8.04
CA GLY A 36 5.05 14.05 -8.36
C GLY A 36 5.61 14.46 -9.72
N ILE A 37 6.49 13.66 -10.32
CA ILE A 37 7.13 13.95 -11.61
C ILE A 37 6.46 13.18 -12.76
N PHE A 38 6.11 11.91 -12.54
CA PHE A 38 5.70 10.98 -13.60
C PHE A 38 4.25 10.53 -13.51
N ALA A 39 3.56 10.79 -12.40
CA ALA A 39 2.18 10.36 -12.20
C ALA A 39 1.22 11.55 -12.22
N ALA A 40 -0.04 11.28 -12.54
CA ALA A 40 -1.10 12.26 -12.32
C ALA A 40 -1.24 12.53 -10.81
N ALA A 41 -1.61 13.76 -10.44
CA ALA A 41 -1.86 14.10 -9.04
C ALA A 41 -2.89 13.14 -8.42
N GLY A 42 -2.55 12.55 -7.26
CA GLY A 42 -3.39 11.57 -6.58
C GLY A 42 -3.37 10.16 -7.17
N ALA A 43 -2.51 9.87 -8.15
CA ALA A 43 -2.37 8.50 -8.66
C ALA A 43 -1.87 7.55 -7.55
N LEU A 44 -2.53 6.39 -7.45
CA LEU A 44 -2.14 5.32 -6.50
C LEU A 44 -1.06 4.39 -7.09
N SER A 45 -0.97 4.34 -8.42
CA SER A 45 0.12 3.68 -9.13
C SER A 45 0.27 4.26 -10.53
N PHE A 46 1.44 4.10 -11.12
CA PHE A 46 1.75 4.48 -12.49
C PHE A 46 2.70 3.46 -13.12
N VAL A 47 2.91 3.51 -14.43
CA VAL A 47 3.87 2.63 -15.12
C VAL A 47 5.11 3.44 -15.49
N ARG A 48 6.28 2.95 -15.13
CA ARG A 48 7.58 3.54 -15.47
C ARG A 48 8.58 2.44 -15.78
N ASP A 49 9.35 2.63 -16.85
CA ASP A 49 10.39 1.68 -17.30
C ASP A 49 9.86 0.24 -17.43
N GLY A 50 8.63 0.09 -17.92
CA GLY A 50 7.95 -1.20 -18.08
C GLY A 50 7.48 -1.88 -16.79
N ARG A 51 7.66 -1.24 -15.62
CA ARG A 51 7.20 -1.77 -14.32
C ARG A 51 6.12 -0.87 -13.73
N ARG A 52 5.16 -1.48 -13.03
CA ARG A 52 4.17 -0.70 -12.26
C ARG A 52 4.83 -0.21 -10.97
N VAL A 53 4.76 1.09 -10.73
CA VAL A 53 5.23 1.74 -9.50
C VAL A 53 4.01 2.11 -8.68
N VAL A 54 3.92 1.59 -7.45
CA VAL A 54 2.88 1.92 -6.48
C VAL A 54 3.36 3.13 -5.69
N THR A 55 2.58 4.21 -5.71
CA THR A 55 2.95 5.47 -5.06
C THR A 55 2.95 5.34 -3.54
N VAL A 56 3.52 6.31 -2.82
CA VAL A 56 3.44 6.34 -1.35
C VAL A 56 1.98 6.33 -0.87
N THR A 57 1.12 7.14 -1.51
CA THR A 57 -0.33 7.16 -1.24
C THR A 57 -0.99 5.81 -1.56
N GLY A 58 -0.59 5.15 -2.65
CA GLY A 58 -1.06 3.81 -2.98
C GLY A 58 -0.64 2.76 -1.94
N GLN A 59 0.57 2.86 -1.42
CA GLN A 59 1.06 1.99 -0.34
C GLN A 59 0.29 2.21 0.95
N GLU A 60 0.03 3.47 1.32
CA GLU A 60 -0.79 3.80 2.50
C GLU A 60 -2.20 3.18 2.39
N LEU A 61 -2.84 3.31 1.22
CA LEU A 61 -4.15 2.72 0.97
C LEU A 61 -4.13 1.19 1.06
N LEU A 62 -3.09 0.53 0.52
CA LEU A 62 -2.92 -0.91 0.65
C LEU A 62 -2.74 -1.33 2.12
N GLY A 63 -1.97 -0.56 2.89
CA GLY A 63 -1.82 -0.76 4.33
C GLY A 63 -3.17 -0.66 5.06
N MET A 64 -3.96 0.37 4.76
CA MET A 64 -5.30 0.55 5.34
C MET A 64 -6.23 -0.61 4.97
N ALA A 65 -6.23 -1.01 3.70
CA ALA A 65 -7.03 -2.13 3.22
C ALA A 65 -6.67 -3.43 3.95
N PHE A 66 -5.38 -3.70 4.17
CA PHE A 66 -4.94 -4.88 4.90
C PHE A 66 -5.45 -4.91 6.35
N TYR A 67 -5.28 -3.83 7.11
CA TYR A 67 -5.78 -3.77 8.48
C TYR A 67 -7.31 -3.81 8.54
N GLY A 68 -8.00 -3.18 7.57
CA GLY A 68 -9.45 -3.26 7.44
C GLY A 68 -9.93 -4.70 7.20
N LEU A 69 -9.28 -5.44 6.30
CA LEU A 69 -9.57 -6.85 6.03
C LEU A 69 -9.25 -7.74 7.23
N LEU A 70 -8.12 -7.51 7.91
CA LEU A 70 -7.74 -8.24 9.12
C LEU A 70 -8.81 -8.06 10.21
N PHE A 71 -9.24 -6.82 10.45
CA PHE A 71 -10.28 -6.50 11.41
C PHE A 71 -11.62 -7.13 11.04
N ALA A 72 -12.05 -7.00 9.78
CA ALA A 72 -13.28 -7.62 9.30
C ALA A 72 -13.24 -9.15 9.43
N GLY A 73 -12.11 -9.78 9.09
CA GLY A 73 -11.90 -11.22 9.27
C GLY A 73 -11.98 -11.65 10.73
N PHE A 74 -11.38 -10.88 11.64
CA PHE A 74 -11.47 -11.14 13.08
C PHE A 74 -12.92 -11.11 13.58
N ILE A 75 -13.69 -10.09 13.18
CA ILE A 75 -15.13 -10.01 13.53
C ILE A 75 -15.91 -11.19 12.96
N ALA A 76 -15.66 -11.56 11.70
CA ALA A 76 -16.33 -12.70 11.06
C ALA A 76 -16.05 -14.02 11.80
N VAL A 77 -14.80 -14.25 12.22
CA VAL A 77 -14.42 -15.40 13.04
C VAL A 77 -15.17 -15.39 14.37
N MET A 78 -15.17 -14.26 15.09
CA MET A 78 -15.88 -14.13 16.37
C MET A 78 -17.38 -14.42 16.25
N LEU A 79 -17.99 -14.04 15.13
CA LEU A 79 -19.41 -14.33 14.87
C LEU A 79 -19.67 -15.78 14.47
N ALA A 80 -18.74 -16.42 13.76
CA ALA A 80 -18.86 -17.81 13.32
C ALA A 80 -18.70 -18.84 14.46
N PHE A 81 -17.94 -18.49 15.51
CA PHE A 81 -17.69 -19.35 16.67
C PHE A 81 -18.51 -18.96 17.92
N LYS A 82 -19.53 -18.12 17.75
CA LYS A 82 -20.52 -17.77 18.77
C LYS A 82 -21.68 -18.78 18.77
#